data_AF-A0A4S3LXI4-F1
#
_entry.id   AF-A0A4S3LXI4-F1
#
_cell.length_a   1.000
_cell.length_b   1.000
_cell.length_c   1.000
_cell.angle_alpha   90.00
_cell.angle_beta   90.00
_cell.angle_gamma   90.00
#
_symmetry.space_group_name_H-M   'P 1'
#
loop_
_entity.id
_entity.type
_entity.pdbx_description
1 polymer ?
#
loop_
_entity_poly.entity_id
_entity_poly.type
_entity_poly.pdbx_seq_one_letter_code
_entity_poly.pdbx_strand_id
1 'polypeptide(L)'
;MFDHSTHPDVAEWFARFGVAEVSYSGCSVGLTNEPPEHWFYKRNNLRPESLKLDLRIPSNGNWLVDLSRHDKLFNIQWRPNDDLRIESEQLHYRKLIKWPRLSSLMDFPLLAGQLEQCLDVRFLRHANFGARLLEPEALWCNYKIRQWLAPCADTFGWNRKMHPE
;
A
#
# COMPACT_ATOMS: atom_id res chain seq x y z
N MET A 1 25.59 15.52 4.48
CA MET A 1 24.86 14.24 4.34
C MET A 1 23.68 14.37 5.29
N PHE A 2 22.46 14.56 4.78
CA PHE A 2 21.31 14.78 5.65
C PHE A 2 20.86 13.44 6.21
N ASP A 3 21.36 13.11 7.39
CA ASP A 3 20.91 12.00 8.22
C ASP A 3 19.51 12.35 8.73
N HIS A 4 18.48 11.97 7.98
CA HIS A 4 17.11 12.08 8.44
C HIS A 4 16.89 10.87 9.33
N SER A 5 16.63 11.10 10.62
CA SER A 5 16.28 10.02 11.54
C SER A 5 15.13 9.21 10.96
N THR A 6 15.36 7.93 10.67
CA THR A 6 14.32 7.00 10.21
C THR A 6 13.17 7.03 11.21
N HIS A 7 11.95 7.29 10.73
CA HIS A 7 10.75 7.27 11.57
C HIS A 7 10.65 5.90 12.28
N PRO A 8 10.33 5.85 13.58
CA PRO A 8 10.32 4.60 14.36
C PRO A 8 9.58 3.44 13.67
N ASP A 9 8.40 3.70 13.12
CA ASP A 9 7.62 2.70 12.36
C ASP A 9 8.37 2.07 11.18
N VAL A 10 9.16 2.86 10.44
CA VAL A 10 9.90 2.36 9.28
C VAL A 10 11.08 1.51 9.77
N ALA A 11 11.79 1.97 10.79
CA ALA A 11 12.88 1.20 11.40
C ALA A 11 12.36 -0.11 12.00
N GLU A 12 11.22 -0.08 12.69
CA GLU A 12 10.54 -1.28 13.20
C GLU A 12 10.19 -2.23 12.06
N TRP A 13 9.63 -1.72 10.96
CA TRP A 13 9.28 -2.53 9.79
C TRP A 13 10.50 -3.25 9.21
N PHE A 14 11.59 -2.53 8.91
CA PHE A 14 12.82 -3.13 8.40
C PHE A 14 13.39 -4.19 9.36
N ALA A 15 13.46 -3.87 10.65
CA ALA A 15 13.97 -4.78 11.67
C ALA A 15 13.11 -6.04 11.84
N ARG A 16 11.78 -5.88 11.94
CA ARG A 16 10.83 -6.97 12.14
C ARG A 16 10.85 -7.96 10.99
N PHE A 17 10.93 -7.45 9.76
CA PHE A 17 10.95 -8.27 8.54
C PHE A 17 12.34 -8.71 8.11
N GLY A 18 13.41 -8.24 8.77
CA GLY A 18 14.79 -8.61 8.41
C GLY A 18 15.18 -8.13 7.03
N VAL A 19 14.65 -6.99 6.60
CA VAL A 19 15.00 -6.34 5.34
C VAL A 19 16.13 -5.37 5.63
N ALA A 20 17.19 -5.39 4.82
CA ALA A 20 18.31 -4.48 5.00
C ALA A 20 17.87 -3.03 4.78
N GLU A 21 18.08 -2.17 5.78
CA GLU A 21 17.84 -0.73 5.65
C GLU A 21 19.01 -0.10 4.88
N VAL A 22 18.83 0.03 3.57
CA VAL A 22 19.82 0.66 2.68
C VAL A 22 19.44 2.12 2.46
N SER A 23 20.40 3.05 2.51
CA SER A 23 20.12 4.47 2.27
C SER A 23 19.50 4.68 0.88
N TYR A 24 18.47 5.53 0.81
CA TYR A 24 17.70 5.82 -0.41
C TYR A 24 16.91 4.65 -0.98
N SER A 25 16.84 3.53 -0.25
CA SER A 25 16.02 2.40 -0.64
C SER A 25 14.55 2.64 -0.34
N GLY A 26 13.70 1.79 -0.90
CA GLY A 26 12.29 1.78 -0.55
C GLY A 26 11.59 0.52 -1.03
N CYS A 27 10.51 0.19 -0.33
CA CYS A 27 9.59 -0.87 -0.68
C CYS A 27 8.20 -0.26 -0.95
N SER A 28 7.41 -0.90 -1.79
CA SER A 28 5.99 -0.62 -1.89
C SER A 28 5.16 -1.89 -1.94
N VAL A 29 3.97 -1.86 -1.35
CA VAL A 29 2.97 -2.93 -1.42
C VAL A 29 1.69 -2.36 -2.02
N GLY A 30 1.28 -2.90 -3.16
CA GLY A 30 0.06 -2.49 -3.87
C GLY A 30 -1.04 -3.54 -3.79
N LEU A 31 -2.24 -3.12 -3.42
CA LEU A 31 -3.49 -3.87 -3.53
C LEU A 31 -4.43 -3.18 -4.52
N THR A 32 -5.16 -3.95 -5.31
CA THR A 32 -6.07 -3.42 -6.34
C THR A 32 -7.35 -4.25 -6.37
N ASN A 33 -8.48 -3.65 -6.73
CA ASN A 33 -9.74 -4.38 -6.97
C ASN A 33 -9.90 -4.84 -8.43
N GLU A 34 -8.89 -4.57 -9.25
CA GLU A 34 -8.73 -4.98 -10.64
C GLU A 34 -7.40 -5.70 -10.82
N PRO A 35 -7.24 -6.56 -11.83
CA PRO A 35 -5.96 -7.17 -12.15
C PRO A 35 -4.82 -6.13 -12.19
N PRO A 36 -3.68 -6.37 -11.53
CA PRO A 36 -2.59 -5.40 -11.43
C PRO A 36 -2.17 -4.84 -12.80
N GLU A 37 -2.13 -5.68 -13.84
CA GLU A 37 -1.83 -5.27 -15.22
C GLU A 37 -2.69 -4.13 -15.74
N HIS A 38 -3.95 -4.02 -15.31
CA HIS A 38 -4.85 -2.93 -15.70
C HIS A 38 -4.32 -1.58 -15.21
N TRP A 39 -3.79 -1.53 -13.99
CA TRP A 39 -3.21 -0.31 -13.43
C TRP A 39 -1.90 0.12 -14.09
N PHE A 40 -1.15 -0.83 -14.65
CA PHE A 40 0.21 -0.57 -15.13
C PHE A 40 0.34 -0.42 -16.64
N TYR A 41 -0.28 -1.30 -17.44
CA TYR A 41 -0.10 -1.32 -18.90
C TYR A 41 -1.37 -1.61 -19.70
N LYS A 42 -2.50 -1.92 -19.04
CA LYS A 42 -3.82 -2.06 -19.67
C LYS A 42 -4.86 -1.09 -19.07
N ARG A 43 -4.50 0.19 -18.94
CA ARG A 43 -5.33 1.20 -18.24
C ARG A 43 -6.73 1.39 -18.83
N ASN A 44 -6.91 1.14 -20.12
CA ASN A 44 -8.20 1.22 -20.79
C ASN A 44 -9.21 0.16 -20.29
N ASN A 45 -8.74 -0.86 -19.56
CA ASN A 45 -9.59 -1.89 -18.96
C ASN A 45 -10.08 -1.52 -17.55
N LEU A 46 -9.61 -0.41 -16.98
CA LEU A 46 -10.06 0.02 -15.65
C LEU A 46 -11.47 0.59 -15.74
N ARG A 47 -12.34 0.13 -14.84
CA ARG A 47 -13.63 0.75 -14.58
C ARG A 47 -13.42 2.08 -13.83
N PRO A 48 -14.33 3.06 -13.95
CA PRO A 48 -14.24 4.32 -13.20
C PRO A 48 -14.02 4.13 -11.69
N GLU A 49 -14.73 3.16 -11.10
CA GLU A 49 -14.68 2.79 -9.69
C GLU A 49 -13.49 1.90 -9.29
N SER A 50 -12.56 1.63 -10.21
CA SER A 50 -11.36 0.85 -9.89
C SER A 50 -10.54 1.57 -8.82
N LEU A 51 -10.07 0.82 -7.83
CA LEU A 51 -9.28 1.28 -6.70
C LEU A 51 -7.88 0.67 -6.70
N LYS A 52 -6.91 1.48 -6.31
CA LYS A 52 -5.54 1.08 -5.98
C LYS A 52 -5.19 1.61 -4.60
N LEU A 53 -4.79 0.71 -3.70
CA LEU A 53 -4.21 1.01 -2.40
C LEU A 53 -2.70 0.73 -2.46
N ASP A 54 -1.87 1.74 -2.25
CA ASP A 54 -0.41 1.67 -2.41
C ASP A 54 0.28 2.13 -1.13
N LEU A 55 0.90 1.19 -0.42
CA LEU A 55 1.78 1.50 0.69
C LEU A 55 3.20 1.71 0.16
N ARG A 56 3.83 2.82 0.53
CA ARG A 56 5.24 3.14 0.24
C ARG A 56 6.01 3.29 1.55
N ILE A 57 7.16 2.63 1.62
CA ILE A 57 8.04 2.56 2.78
C ILE A 57 9.45 2.98 2.33
N PRO A 58 9.72 4.29 2.21
CA PRO A 58 11.06 4.77 1.91
C PRO A 58 11.95 4.66 3.15
N SER A 59 13.24 4.39 2.96
CA SER A 59 14.21 4.29 4.06
C SER A 59 14.39 5.59 4.84
N ASN A 60 13.90 6.73 4.34
CA ASN A 60 13.98 8.03 5.00
C ASN A 60 12.86 8.29 6.02
N GLY A 61 12.03 7.28 6.33
CA GLY A 61 11.02 7.36 7.38
C GLY A 61 9.63 7.86 6.98
N ASN A 62 9.48 8.48 5.81
CA ASN A 62 8.20 9.08 5.40
C ASN A 62 7.31 8.08 4.68
N TRP A 63 6.81 7.08 5.40
CA TRP A 63 5.87 6.11 4.84
C TRP A 63 4.57 6.81 4.39
N LEU A 64 3.89 6.22 3.41
CA LEU A 64 2.66 6.78 2.86
C LEU A 64 1.78 5.65 2.33
N VAL A 65 0.54 5.60 2.79
CA VAL A 65 -0.51 4.79 2.17
C VAL A 65 -1.38 5.71 1.32
N ASP A 66 -1.52 5.40 0.04
CA ASP A 66 -2.34 6.14 -0.93
C ASP A 66 -3.46 5.25 -1.46
N LEU A 67 -4.71 5.68 -1.28
CA LEU A 67 -5.88 5.08 -1.91
C LEU A 67 -6.34 6.00 -3.04
N SER A 68 -6.22 5.50 -4.27
CA SER A 68 -6.58 6.20 -5.49
C SER A 68 -7.72 5.50 -6.20
N ARG A 69 -8.69 6.29 -6.69
CA ARG A 69 -9.74 5.82 -7.60
C ARG A 69 -9.42 6.23 -9.05
N HIS A 70 -9.71 5.36 -10.01
CA HIS A 70 -9.29 5.53 -11.40
C HIS A 70 -9.83 6.82 -12.04
N ASP A 71 -11.12 7.10 -11.84
CA ASP A 71 -11.78 8.32 -12.32
C ASP A 71 -11.40 9.60 -11.55
N LYS A 72 -10.48 9.51 -10.59
CA LYS A 72 -10.00 10.61 -9.73
C LYS A 72 -11.10 11.25 -8.89
N LEU A 73 -12.20 10.55 -8.65
CA LEU A 73 -13.29 11.09 -7.84
C LEU A 73 -12.83 11.41 -6.39
N PHE A 74 -11.85 10.65 -5.90
CA PHE A 74 -11.15 10.95 -4.66
C PHE A 74 -9.72 10.38 -4.67
N ASN A 75 -8.89 10.94 -3.79
CA ASN A 75 -7.60 10.40 -3.35
C ASN A 75 -7.50 10.54 -1.83
N ILE A 76 -7.13 9.46 -1.14
CA ILE A 76 -6.99 9.43 0.33
C ILE A 76 -5.57 9.04 0.68
N GLN A 77 -4.97 9.74 1.63
CA GLN A 77 -3.60 9.49 2.05
C GLN A 77 -3.50 9.36 3.57
N TRP A 78 -2.84 8.31 4.02
CA TRP A 78 -2.42 8.13 5.40
C TRP A 78 -0.92 8.30 5.50
N ARG A 79 -0.49 9.11 6.45
CA ARG A 79 0.90 9.48 6.70
C ARG A 79 1.21 9.29 8.19
N PRO A 80 2.50 9.27 8.57
CA PRO A 80 2.90 9.22 9.97
C PRO A 80 2.24 10.31 10.82
N ASN A 81 2.10 10.06 12.12
CA ASN A 81 1.45 10.95 13.10
C ASN A 81 -0.06 11.14 12.90
N ASP A 82 -0.76 10.12 12.39
CA ASP A 82 -2.22 10.14 12.12
C ASP A 82 -2.66 11.26 11.15
N ASP A 83 -1.77 11.67 10.23
CA ASP A 83 -2.09 12.63 9.16
C ASP A 83 -2.87 11.94 8.03
N LEU A 84 -4.21 12.00 8.17
CA LEU A 84 -5.17 11.58 7.16
C LEU A 84 -5.57 12.76 6.28
N ARG A 85 -5.30 12.64 4.97
CA ARG A 85 -5.68 13.63 3.96
C ARG A 85 -6.71 13.05 3.00
N ILE A 86 -7.75 13.83 2.73
CA ILE A 86 -8.87 13.45 1.88
C ILE A 86 -9.03 14.51 0.80
N GLU A 87 -8.72 14.15 -0.44
CA GLU A 87 -8.92 14.97 -1.62
C GLU A 87 -10.13 14.43 -2.41
N SER A 88 -11.18 15.23 -2.56
CA SER A 88 -12.35 14.91 -3.39
C SER A 88 -13.18 16.17 -3.62
N GLU A 89 -13.89 16.22 -4.73
CA GLU A 89 -14.87 17.27 -4.99
C GLU A 89 -16.25 16.97 -4.36
N GLN A 90 -16.56 15.70 -4.06
CA GLN A 90 -17.86 15.33 -3.53
C GLN A 90 -17.90 15.35 -2.00
N LEU A 91 -18.95 15.98 -1.45
CA LEU A 91 -19.18 16.07 0.00
C LEU A 91 -19.26 14.69 0.67
N HIS A 92 -19.81 13.70 -0.05
CA HIS A 92 -19.93 12.33 0.43
C HIS A 92 -18.58 11.76 0.89
N TYR A 93 -17.56 11.76 0.02
CA TYR A 93 -16.23 11.27 0.37
C TYR A 93 -15.53 12.14 1.41
N ARG A 94 -15.78 13.45 1.44
CA ARG A 94 -15.11 14.34 2.41
C ARG A 94 -15.66 14.27 3.83
N LYS A 95 -16.96 14.03 4.00
CA LYS A 95 -17.64 14.22 5.30
C LYS A 95 -18.53 13.07 5.74
N LEU A 96 -19.07 12.27 4.81
CA LEU A 96 -20.04 11.23 5.14
C LEU A 96 -19.36 9.88 5.36
N ILE A 97 -18.28 9.61 4.63
CA ILE A 97 -17.48 8.42 4.83
C ILE A 97 -16.64 8.55 6.10
N LYS A 98 -16.76 7.56 6.98
CA LYS A 98 -15.91 7.42 8.17
C LYS A 98 -14.62 6.70 7.79
N TRP A 99 -13.66 7.46 7.26
CA TRP A 99 -12.38 6.90 6.87
C TRP A 99 -11.65 6.28 8.07
N PRO A 100 -11.14 5.05 7.94
CA PRO A 100 -10.33 4.42 8.99
C PRO A 100 -9.07 5.25 9.26
N ARG A 101 -8.59 5.20 10.50
CA ARG A 101 -7.32 5.80 10.91
C ARG A 101 -6.20 4.78 10.78
N LEU A 102 -4.98 5.27 10.53
CA LEU A 102 -3.79 4.43 10.45
C LEU A 102 -2.69 5.07 11.28
N SER A 103 -2.58 4.65 12.55
CA SER A 103 -1.58 5.15 13.48
C SER A 103 -0.21 4.50 13.28
N SER A 104 -0.16 3.28 12.75
CA SER A 104 1.08 2.54 12.50
C SER A 104 1.09 1.95 11.10
N LEU A 105 2.26 1.99 10.47
CA LEU A 105 2.55 1.24 9.25
C LEU A 105 2.19 -0.25 9.36
N MET A 106 2.38 -0.84 10.54
CA MET A 106 2.15 -2.26 10.79
C MET A 106 0.67 -2.66 10.67
N ASP A 107 -0.25 -1.70 10.78
CA ASP A 107 -1.70 -1.92 10.70
C ASP A 107 -2.25 -1.86 9.26
N PHE A 108 -1.38 -1.71 8.25
CA PHE A 108 -1.78 -1.67 6.84
C PHE A 108 -2.71 -2.82 6.39
N PRO A 109 -2.48 -4.10 6.76
CA PRO A 109 -3.39 -5.18 6.39
C PRO A 109 -4.81 -5.00 6.97
N LEU A 110 -4.91 -4.45 8.18
CA LEU A 110 -6.19 -4.16 8.82
C LEU A 110 -6.91 -3.00 8.12
N LEU A 111 -6.17 -1.97 7.73
CA LEU A 111 -6.69 -0.84 6.96
C LEU A 111 -7.36 -1.32 5.65
N ALA A 112 -6.74 -2.26 4.93
CA ALA A 112 -7.30 -2.81 3.70
C ALA A 112 -8.71 -3.39 3.93
N GLY A 113 -8.89 -4.23 4.96
CA GLY A 113 -10.20 -4.81 5.29
C GLY A 113 -11.22 -3.79 5.79
N GLN A 114 -10.79 -2.75 6.51
CA GLN A 114 -11.66 -1.64 6.91
C GLN A 114 -12.14 -0.82 5.70
N LEU A 115 -11.26 -0.62 4.71
CA LEU A 115 -11.62 0.08 3.47
C LEU A 115 -12.61 -0.72 2.62
N GLU A 116 -12.48 -2.04 2.55
CA GLU A 116 -13.45 -2.92 1.89
C GLU A 116 -14.86 -2.75 2.48
N GLN A 117 -14.97 -2.74 3.81
CA GLN A 117 -16.24 -2.51 4.50
C GLN A 117 -16.77 -1.09 4.31
N CYS A 118 -15.88 -0.10 4.39
CA CYS A 118 -16.23 1.31 4.35
C CYS A 118 -16.72 1.77 2.96
N LEU A 119 -16.20 1.14 1.89
CA LEU A 119 -16.50 1.48 0.51
C LEU A 119 -17.41 0.46 -0.19
N ASP A 120 -17.74 -0.64 0.49
CA ASP A 120 -18.47 -1.78 -0.08
C ASP A 120 -17.79 -2.33 -1.35
N VAL A 121 -16.49 -2.59 -1.23
CA VAL A 121 -15.62 -3.11 -2.31
C VAL A 121 -14.82 -4.31 -1.82
N ARG A 122 -14.16 -5.01 -2.75
CA ARG A 122 -13.18 -6.05 -2.42
C ARG A 122 -11.90 -5.83 -3.21
N PHE A 123 -10.76 -5.86 -2.52
CA PHE A 123 -9.47 -5.96 -3.18
C PHE A 123 -9.24 -7.40 -3.61
N LEU A 124 -8.46 -7.59 -4.67
CA LEU A 124 -7.91 -8.89 -5.00
C LEU A 124 -7.01 -9.32 -3.84
N ARG A 125 -7.09 -10.60 -3.44
CA ARG A 125 -6.21 -11.21 -2.44
C ARG A 125 -4.81 -11.47 -3.04
N HIS A 126 -4.23 -10.43 -3.62
CA HIS A 126 -2.98 -10.42 -4.34
C HIS A 126 -2.21 -9.13 -4.05
N ALA A 127 -1.03 -9.26 -3.44
CA ALA A 127 -0.16 -8.13 -3.14
C ALA A 127 0.97 -8.00 -4.17
N ASN A 128 1.12 -6.82 -4.76
CA ASN A 128 2.24 -6.50 -5.65
C ASN A 128 3.34 -5.73 -4.93
N PHE A 129 4.55 -6.25 -5.00
CA PHE A 129 5.73 -5.59 -4.47
C PHE A 129 6.41 -4.72 -5.53
N GLY A 130 6.81 -3.54 -5.09
CA GLY A 130 7.80 -2.70 -5.76
C GLY A 130 8.99 -2.51 -4.84
N ALA A 131 10.17 -2.37 -5.42
CA ALA A 131 11.40 -2.17 -4.68
C ALA A 131 12.30 -1.17 -5.40
N ARG A 132 13.05 -0.40 -4.62
CA ARG A 132 14.11 0.47 -5.11
C ARG A 132 15.34 0.21 -4.26
N LEU A 133 16.46 -0.17 -4.90
CA LEU A 133 17.73 -0.50 -4.24
C LEU A 133 17.60 -1.63 -3.19
N LEU A 134 16.54 -2.44 -3.32
CA LEU A 134 16.31 -3.70 -2.61
C LEU A 134 15.96 -4.73 -3.68
N GLU A 135 16.29 -5.99 -3.43
CA GLU A 135 15.86 -7.11 -4.28
C GLU A 135 14.36 -7.35 -4.10
N PRO A 136 13.50 -7.13 -5.13
CA PRO A 136 12.08 -7.42 -5.04
C PRO A 136 11.81 -8.88 -4.63
N GLU A 137 12.66 -9.79 -5.10
CA GLU A 137 12.61 -11.21 -4.78
C GLU A 137 12.75 -11.50 -3.29
N ALA A 138 13.65 -10.78 -2.63
CA ALA A 138 13.84 -10.92 -1.19
C ALA A 138 12.60 -10.45 -0.41
N LEU A 139 11.81 -9.52 -0.94
CA LEU A 139 10.59 -9.03 -0.30
C LEU A 139 9.42 -10.00 -0.48
N TRP A 140 9.16 -10.46 -1.71
CA TRP A 140 8.01 -11.34 -1.95
C TRP A 140 8.25 -12.77 -1.43
N CYS A 141 9.48 -13.26 -1.34
CA CYS A 141 9.81 -14.55 -0.71
C CYS A 141 9.86 -14.49 0.82
N ASN A 142 9.76 -13.30 1.44
CA ASN A 142 9.89 -13.16 2.87
C ASN A 142 8.64 -13.68 3.60
N TYR A 143 8.77 -14.81 4.29
CA TYR A 143 7.65 -15.45 4.99
C TYR A 143 7.00 -14.53 6.04
N LYS A 144 7.76 -13.67 6.71
CA LYS A 144 7.22 -12.75 7.72
C LYS A 144 6.36 -11.67 7.07
N ILE A 145 6.79 -11.14 5.93
CA ILE A 145 6.00 -10.16 5.16
C ILE A 145 4.71 -10.82 4.65
N ARG A 146 4.79 -12.06 4.16
CA ARG A 146 3.59 -12.82 3.73
C ARG A 146 2.62 -13.06 4.89
N GLN A 147 3.11 -13.46 6.06
CA GLN A 147 2.28 -13.64 7.26
C GLN A 147 1.62 -12.33 7.70
N TRP A 148 2.36 -11.22 7.63
CA TRP A 148 1.81 -9.90 7.91
C TRP A 148 0.70 -9.51 6.92
N LEU A 149 0.86 -9.81 5.63
CA LEU A 149 -0.13 -9.50 4.59
C LEU A 149 -1.27 -10.53 4.48
N ALA A 150 -1.18 -11.69 5.12
CA ALA A 150 -2.19 -12.75 5.07
C ALA A 150 -3.65 -12.29 5.29
N PRO A 151 -3.95 -11.29 6.14
CA PRO A 151 -5.31 -10.77 6.25
C PRO A 151 -5.88 -10.24 4.93
N CYS A 152 -5.06 -9.63 4.07
CA CYS A 152 -5.49 -8.96 2.84
C CYS A 152 -4.93 -9.55 1.54
N ALA A 153 -4.00 -10.52 1.58
CA ALA A 153 -3.45 -11.16 0.39
C ALA A 153 -3.06 -12.62 0.63
N ASP A 154 -3.36 -13.48 -0.34
CA ASP A 154 -2.95 -14.90 -0.36
C ASP A 154 -1.84 -15.13 -1.39
N THR A 155 -1.89 -14.38 -2.49
CA THR A 155 -0.92 -14.48 -3.58
C THR A 155 -0.05 -13.23 -3.65
N PHE A 156 1.14 -13.37 -4.24
CA PHE A 156 2.15 -12.31 -4.27
C PHE A 156 2.74 -12.18 -5.66
N GLY A 157 3.00 -10.95 -6.07
CA GLY A 157 3.62 -10.60 -7.34
C GLY A 157 4.68 -9.54 -7.16
N TRP A 158 5.57 -9.43 -8.13
CA TRP A 158 6.53 -8.33 -8.23
C TRP A 158 6.66 -7.95 -9.70
N ASN A 159 7.19 -6.76 -9.98
CA ASN A 159 7.28 -6.26 -11.35
C ASN A 159 5.96 -6.31 -12.14
N ARG A 160 4.83 -6.22 -11.44
CA ARG A 160 3.50 -6.09 -12.05
C ARG A 160 3.10 -7.35 -12.84
N LYS A 161 3.66 -8.50 -12.46
CA LYS A 161 3.31 -9.82 -12.96
C LYS A 161 2.77 -10.66 -11.80
N MET A 162 1.65 -11.33 -12.03
CA MET A 162 1.24 -12.44 -11.18
C MET A 162 2.17 -13.62 -11.47
N HIS A 163 2.79 -14.16 -10.44
CA HIS A 163 3.53 -15.42 -10.55
C HIS A 163 2.62 -16.56 -10.07
N PRO A 164 2.49 -17.66 -10.81
CA PRO A 164 1.82 -18.86 -10.30
C PRO A 164 2.61 -19.41 -9.10
N GLU A 165 1.88 -20.00 -8.15
CA GLU A 165 2.42 -20.70 -6.97
C GLU A 165 3.31 -21.90 -7.34
#